data_AF-A0A6N9PYQ7-F1
#
_entry.id   AF-A0A6N9PYQ7-F1
#
_cell.length_a   1.000
_cell.length_b   1.000
_cell.length_c   1.000
_cell.angle_alpha   90.00
_cell.angle_beta   90.00
_cell.angle_gamma   90.00
#
_symmetry.space_group_name_H-M   'P 1'
#
loop_
_entity.id
_entity.type
_entity.pdbx_description
1 polymer ?
#
loop_
_entity_poly.entity_id
_entity_poly.type
_entity_poly.pdbx_seq_one_letter_code
_entity_poly.pdbx_strand_id
1 'polypeptide(L)'
;MEVKRVYFNDDDILVPGHLIKRRFRKPVFYPFERRCGFDYEIISNKELIVEYSTESYRKFYKDTYPEGTRIVLVEMKNDPRPIPAMTEGTVDTVDDAPTIHCRFDNGRYLGIIPGVDAFRKISEGI
;
A
#
# COMPACT_ATOMS: atom_id res chain seq x y z
N MET A 1 -22.40 -15.78 10.44
CA MET A 1 -21.49 -14.63 10.26
C MET A 1 -20.20 -15.20 9.73
N GLU A 2 -19.67 -14.65 8.64
CA GLU A 2 -18.42 -15.09 8.05
C GLU A 2 -17.36 -14.02 8.31
N VAL A 3 -16.16 -14.43 8.71
CA VAL A 3 -15.02 -13.55 8.95
C VAL A 3 -13.84 -14.10 8.16
N LYS A 4 -13.21 -13.26 7.33
CA LYS A 4 -12.04 -13.63 6.52
C LYS A 4 -10.92 -12.63 6.75
N ARG A 5 -9.68 -13.11 6.80
CA ARG A 5 -8.51 -12.23 6.68
C ARG A 5 -8.35 -11.85 5.21
N VAL A 6 -8.17 -10.56 4.96
CA VAL A 6 -8.01 -9.98 3.63
C VAL A 6 -7.02 -8.82 3.70
N TYR A 7 -6.50 -8.40 2.57
CA TYR A 7 -6.00 -7.05 2.41
C TYR A 7 -7.10 -6.17 1.81
N PHE A 8 -7.20 -4.93 2.30
CA PHE A 8 -7.98 -3.87 1.68
C PHE A 8 -7.03 -2.94 0.94
N ASN A 9 -7.27 -2.70 -0.35
CA ASN A 9 -6.54 -1.74 -1.14
C ASN A 9 -7.05 -0.32 -0.83
N ASP A 10 -6.25 0.42 -0.07
CA ASP A 10 -6.46 1.80 0.30
C ASP A 10 -5.43 2.64 -0.46
N ASP A 11 -5.87 3.31 -1.53
CA ASP A 11 -5.03 4.15 -2.40
C ASP A 11 -3.68 3.50 -2.79
N ASP A 12 -3.75 2.31 -3.40
CA ASP A 12 -2.60 1.52 -3.87
C ASP A 12 -1.69 0.99 -2.76
N ILE A 13 -2.17 0.98 -1.50
CA ILE A 13 -1.51 0.37 -0.34
C ILE A 13 -2.43 -0.70 0.27
N LEU A 14 -1.88 -1.90 0.49
CA LEU A 14 -2.63 -3.00 1.09
C LEU A 14 -2.64 -2.93 2.62
N VAL A 15 -3.81 -2.63 3.19
CA VAL A 15 -4.07 -2.64 4.63
C VAL A 15 -4.57 -4.02 5.07
N PRO A 16 -3.90 -4.72 5.98
CA PRO A 16 -4.33 -6.03 6.46
C PRO A 16 -5.48 -5.91 7.47
N GLY A 17 -6.49 -6.79 7.36
CA GLY A 17 -7.64 -6.75 8.25
C GLY A 17 -8.60 -7.92 8.15
N HIS A 18 -9.72 -7.81 8.88
CA HIS A 18 -10.84 -8.74 8.83
C HIS A 18 -11.98 -8.18 7.99
N LEU A 19 -12.42 -8.94 6.99
CA LEU A 19 -13.67 -8.72 6.28
C LEU A 19 -14.79 -9.53 6.95
N ILE A 20 -15.79 -8.83 7.48
CA ILE A 20 -16.96 -9.43 8.13
C ILE A 20 -18.15 -9.36 7.16
N LYS A 21 -18.73 -10.54 6.86
CA LYS A 21 -19.94 -10.68 6.05
C LYS A 21 -21.09 -11.22 6.90
N ARG A 22 -22.24 -10.56 6.81
CA ARG A 22 -23.48 -10.94 7.50
C ARG A 22 -24.62 -11.01 6.51
N ARG A 23 -25.56 -11.91 6.75
CA ARG A 23 -26.77 -12.03 5.93
C ARG A 23 -27.52 -10.69 5.96
N PHE A 24 -27.92 -10.19 4.78
CA PHE A 24 -28.66 -8.93 4.59
C PHE A 24 -27.94 -7.64 5.04
N ARG A 25 -26.61 -7.64 5.22
CA ARG A 25 -25.85 -6.41 5.51
C ARG A 25 -24.68 -6.25 4.54
N LYS A 26 -24.28 -5.00 4.31
CA LYS A 26 -23.05 -4.69 3.58
C LYS A 26 -21.84 -5.29 4.33
N PRO A 27 -20.85 -5.85 3.63
CA PRO A 27 -19.61 -6.29 4.26
C PRO A 27 -18.88 -5.12 4.92
N VAL A 28 -18.22 -5.37 6.04
CA VAL A 28 -17.42 -4.36 6.75
C VAL A 28 -16.02 -4.87 6.94
N PHE A 29 -15.02 -4.07 6.58
CA PHE A 29 -13.62 -4.33 6.81
C PHE A 29 -13.15 -3.66 8.10
N TYR A 30 -12.37 -4.37 8.90
CA TYR A 30 -11.73 -3.87 10.12
C TYR A 30 -10.21 -4.08 10.02
N PRO A 31 -9.41 -3.01 9.96
CA PRO A 31 -7.95 -3.14 9.89
C PRO A 31 -7.39 -3.73 11.18
N PHE A 32 -6.25 -4.44 11.09
CA PHE A 32 -5.55 -4.95 12.28
C PHE A 32 -4.91 -3.83 13.09
N GLU A 33 -4.43 -2.80 12.41
CA GLU A 33 -3.81 -1.63 13.02
C GLU A 33 -4.68 -0.40 12.85
N ARG A 34 -4.80 0.42 13.90
CA ARG A 34 -5.51 1.72 13.82
C ARG A 34 -4.71 2.82 13.12
N ARG A 35 -3.44 2.54 12.79
CA ARG A 35 -2.53 3.53 12.18
C ARG A 35 -2.83 3.80 10.71
N CYS A 36 -3.73 3.06 10.08
CA CYS A 36 -4.18 3.30 8.71
C CYS A 36 -5.17 4.48 8.57
N GLY A 37 -5.51 5.18 9.65
CA GLY A 37 -6.32 6.40 9.59
C GLY A 37 -7.84 6.19 9.63
N PHE A 38 -8.32 4.95 9.76
CA PHE A 38 -9.74 4.62 9.92
C PHE A 38 -9.95 3.42 10.84
N ASP A 39 -11.12 3.36 11.49
CA ASP A 39 -11.48 2.26 12.40
C ASP A 39 -12.13 1.07 11.68
N TYR A 40 -12.87 1.35 10.60
CA TYR A 40 -13.52 0.36 9.75
C TYR A 40 -13.88 0.99 8.40
N GLU A 41 -14.11 0.15 7.39
CA GLU A 41 -14.58 0.57 6.07
C GLU A 41 -15.79 -0.27 5.63
N ILE A 42 -16.83 0.37 5.10
CA ILE A 42 -18.00 -0.35 4.58
C ILE A 42 -17.72 -0.67 3.11
N ILE A 43 -17.52 -1.95 2.83
CA ILE A 43 -17.13 -2.38 1.49
C ILE A 43 -18.29 -2.24 0.51
N SER A 44 -18.17 -1.24 -0.36
CA SER A 44 -19.05 -0.98 -1.49
C SER A 44 -18.51 -1.62 -2.77
N ASN A 45 -17.20 -1.47 -3.05
CA ASN A 45 -16.49 -2.13 -4.14
C ASN A 45 -15.69 -3.35 -3.61
N LYS A 46 -15.99 -4.54 -4.15
CA LYS A 46 -15.28 -5.77 -3.77
C LYS A 46 -13.91 -5.92 -4.43
N GLU A 47 -13.62 -5.16 -5.48
CA GLU A 47 -12.33 -5.18 -6.18
C GLU A 47 -11.19 -4.63 -5.33
N LEU A 48 -11.53 -3.82 -4.31
CA LEU A 48 -10.57 -3.34 -3.30
C LEU A 48 -10.17 -4.44 -2.30
N ILE A 49 -10.77 -5.64 -2.36
CA ILE A 49 -10.44 -6.73 -1.47
C ILE A 49 -9.49 -7.68 -2.17
N VAL A 50 -8.28 -7.79 -1.62
CA VAL A 50 -7.24 -8.71 -2.08
C VAL A 50 -7.14 -9.88 -1.09
N GLU A 51 -6.86 -11.07 -1.62
CA GLU A 51 -6.66 -12.27 -0.81
C GLU A 51 -5.46 -12.09 0.14
N TYR A 52 -5.62 -12.56 1.38
CA TYR A 52 -4.55 -12.53 2.38
C TYR A 52 -3.55 -13.68 2.18
N SER A 53 -2.67 -13.54 1.18
CA SER A 53 -1.55 -14.45 0.93
C SER A 53 -0.29 -13.69 0.54
N THR A 54 0.88 -14.29 0.80
CA THR A 54 2.18 -13.72 0.41
C THR A 54 2.27 -13.52 -1.11
N GLU A 55 1.71 -14.44 -1.89
CA GLU A 55 1.70 -14.39 -3.35
C GLU A 55 0.85 -13.22 -3.86
N SER A 56 -0.35 -13.04 -3.31
CA SER A 56 -1.23 -11.91 -3.67
C SER A 56 -0.63 -10.57 -3.25
N TYR A 57 0.01 -10.50 -2.08
CA TYR A 57 0.71 -9.31 -1.60
C TYR A 57 1.88 -8.92 -2.53
N ARG A 58 2.75 -9.88 -2.87
CA ARG A 58 3.87 -9.68 -3.80
C ARG A 58 3.38 -9.29 -5.19
N LYS A 59 2.38 -10.01 -5.72
CA LYS A 59 1.82 -9.74 -7.06
C LYS A 59 1.23 -8.34 -7.13
N PHE A 60 0.46 -7.93 -6.12
CA PHE A 60 -0.13 -6.61 -6.06
C PHE A 60 0.92 -5.50 -6.22
N TYR A 61 1.97 -5.48 -5.40
CA TYR A 61 2.95 -4.38 -5.50
C TYR A 61 3.78 -4.40 -6.78
N LYS A 62 4.10 -5.58 -7.33
CA LYS A 62 4.78 -5.68 -8.63
C LYS A 62 3.92 -5.15 -9.79
N ASP A 63 2.62 -5.40 -9.74
CA ASP A 63 1.66 -4.91 -10.76
C ASP A 63 1.33 -3.43 -10.56
N THR A 64 1.21 -2.98 -9.32
CA THR A 64 0.81 -1.60 -8.96
C THR A 64 1.96 -0.61 -9.14
N TYR A 65 3.21 -1.04 -8.96
CA TYR A 65 4.40 -0.19 -9.07
C TYR A 65 5.44 -0.81 -10.02
N PRO A 66 5.13 -0.92 -11.33
CA PRO A 66 6.12 -1.35 -12.32
C PRO A 66 7.29 -0.34 -12.41
N GLU A 67 8.42 -0.80 -12.96
CA GLU A 67 9.56 0.05 -13.29
C GLU A 67 9.10 1.30 -14.09
N GLY A 68 9.65 2.46 -13.75
CA GLY A 68 9.26 3.74 -14.35
C GLY A 68 8.12 4.46 -13.64
N THR A 69 7.40 3.81 -12.72
CA THR A 69 6.35 4.46 -11.93
C THR A 69 6.91 5.65 -11.15
N ARG A 70 6.25 6.81 -11.22
CA ARG A 70 6.61 7.99 -10.45
C ARG A 70 5.91 7.99 -9.10
N ILE A 71 6.67 8.34 -8.07
CA ILE A 71 6.19 8.43 -6.69
C ILE A 71 6.69 9.71 -6.03
N VAL A 72 5.98 10.15 -4.99
CA VAL A 72 6.46 11.17 -4.06
C VAL A 72 6.49 10.59 -2.66
N LEU A 73 7.64 10.72 -2.00
CA LEU A 73 7.81 10.32 -0.62
C LEU A 73 7.23 11.39 0.30
N VAL A 74 6.39 10.99 1.24
CA VAL A 74 5.85 11.89 2.27
C VAL A 74 6.69 11.79 3.54
N GLU A 75 6.98 10.58 4.03
CA GLU A 75 7.71 10.38 5.29
C GLU A 75 8.37 8.99 5.38
N MET A 76 9.58 8.94 5.93
CA MET A 76 10.25 7.70 6.39
C MET A 76 10.50 7.79 7.89
N LYS A 77 9.53 7.35 8.69
CA LYS A 77 9.46 7.72 10.12
C LYS A 77 10.60 7.17 10.98
N ASN A 78 11.07 5.95 10.68
CA ASN A 78 12.05 5.24 11.51
C ASN A 78 13.41 5.08 10.84
N ASP A 79 13.66 5.74 9.69
CA ASP A 79 14.92 5.63 8.98
C ASP A 79 15.96 6.60 9.58
N PRO A 80 17.19 6.17 9.89
CA PRO A 80 18.23 7.04 10.46
C PRO A 80 18.81 8.04 9.45
N ARG A 81 18.59 7.85 8.15
CA ARG A 81 19.06 8.69 7.04
C ARG A 81 17.96 8.82 5.97
N PRO A 82 16.79 9.36 6.35
CA PRO A 82 15.62 9.37 5.49
C PRO A 82 15.89 10.15 4.21
N ILE A 83 15.17 9.80 3.14
CA ILE A 83 15.04 10.70 1.99
C ILE A 83 14.18 11.90 2.45
N PRO A 84 14.54 13.14 2.08
CA PRO A 84 13.74 14.30 2.45
C PRO A 84 12.28 14.16 2.00
N ALA A 85 11.35 14.58 2.85
CA ALA A 85 9.93 14.63 2.50
C ALA A 85 9.71 15.41 1.21
N MET A 86 8.69 15.02 0.46
CA MET A 86 8.32 15.56 -0.84
C MET A 86 9.36 15.36 -1.95
N THR A 87 10.39 14.54 -1.72
CA THR A 87 11.30 14.12 -2.80
C THR A 87 10.56 13.14 -3.71
N GLU A 88 10.53 13.45 -5.01
CA GLU A 88 10.01 12.52 -6.00
C GLU A 88 11.06 11.48 -6.40
N GLY A 89 10.59 10.33 -6.85
CA GLY A 89 11.45 9.27 -7.35
C GLY A 89 10.77 8.42 -8.40
N THR A 90 11.60 7.67 -9.13
CA THR A 90 11.17 6.69 -10.12
C THR A 90 11.44 5.30 -9.57
N VAL A 91 10.42 4.44 -9.62
CA VAL A 91 10.56 3.03 -9.29
C VAL A 91 11.54 2.37 -10.27
N ASP A 92 12.55 1.71 -9.73
CA ASP A 92 13.53 0.92 -10.47
C ASP A 92 13.09 -0.55 -10.47
N THR A 93 12.83 -1.11 -9.28
CA THR A 93 12.39 -2.50 -9.13
C THR A 93 11.54 -2.70 -7.87
N VAL A 94 10.75 -3.78 -7.84
CA VAL A 94 10.05 -4.27 -6.63
C VAL A 94 10.54 -5.67 -6.33
N ASP A 95 11.05 -5.88 -5.11
CA ASP A 95 11.59 -7.18 -4.71
C ASP A 95 10.52 -8.17 -4.24
N ASP A 96 10.96 -9.27 -3.63
CA ASP A 96 10.07 -10.36 -3.20
C ASP A 96 9.51 -10.16 -1.78
N ALA A 97 10.10 -9.24 -1.02
CA ALA A 97 9.59 -8.72 0.25
C ALA A 97 8.71 -7.47 0.05
N PRO A 98 8.05 -7.39 -1.11
CA PRO A 98 7.75 -6.19 -1.91
C PRO A 98 8.22 -4.83 -1.35
N THR A 99 9.53 -4.67 -1.17
CA THR A 99 10.13 -3.34 -1.05
C THR A 99 10.20 -2.71 -2.43
N ILE A 100 9.80 -1.44 -2.53
CA ILE A 100 9.82 -0.68 -3.79
C ILE A 100 11.12 0.11 -3.83
N HIS A 101 12.06 -0.30 -4.68
CA HIS A 101 13.35 0.38 -4.83
C HIS A 101 13.23 1.53 -5.80
N CYS A 102 13.60 2.74 -5.35
CA CYS A 102 13.42 3.97 -6.10
C CYS A 102 14.75 4.70 -6.32
N ARG A 103 14.91 5.27 -7.52
CA ARG A 103 15.89 6.34 -7.79
C ARG A 103 15.19 7.67 -7.54
N PHE A 104 15.60 8.36 -6.49
CA PHE A 104 15.07 9.67 -6.12
C PHE A 104 15.78 10.79 -6.87
N ASP A 105 15.05 11.87 -7.16
CA ASP A 105 15.53 12.98 -7.99
C ASP A 105 16.67 13.78 -7.33
N ASN A 106 16.84 13.62 -6.02
CA ASN A 106 18.00 14.15 -5.29
C ASN A 106 19.29 13.32 -5.49
N GLY A 107 19.27 12.33 -6.38
CA GLY A 107 20.40 11.47 -6.71
C GLY A 107 20.59 10.27 -5.77
N ARG A 108 19.73 10.07 -4.77
CA ARG A 108 19.79 8.91 -3.88
C ARG A 108 19.01 7.72 -4.44
N TYR A 109 19.44 6.53 -4.04
CA TYR A 109 18.75 5.28 -4.29
C TYR A 109 18.38 4.63 -2.96
N LEU A 110 17.09 4.36 -2.75
CA LEU A 110 16.60 3.74 -1.51
C LEU A 110 15.28 2.99 -1.73
N GLY A 111 15.09 1.92 -0.96
CA GLY A 111 13.83 1.19 -0.91
C GLY A 111 12.84 1.86 0.04
N ILE A 112 11.56 1.86 -0.35
CA ILE A 112 10.43 2.23 0.49
C ILE A 112 9.53 1.02 0.71
N ILE A 113 8.96 0.92 1.91
CA ILE A 113 8.19 -0.22 2.35
C ILE A 113 6.72 0.19 2.50
N PRO A 114 5.80 -0.37 1.68
CA PRO A 114 4.37 -0.12 1.82
C PRO A 114 3.85 -0.41 3.24
N GLY A 115 3.06 0.52 3.78
CA GLY A 115 2.51 0.44 5.14
C GLY A 115 3.49 0.82 6.27
N VAL A 116 4.78 1.03 5.96
CA VAL A 116 5.79 1.53 6.91
C VAL A 116 6.19 2.97 6.56
N ASP A 117 6.51 3.21 5.29
CA ASP A 117 6.81 4.53 4.76
C ASP A 117 5.54 5.15 4.17
N ALA A 118 5.39 6.47 4.33
CA ALA A 118 4.30 7.22 3.73
C ALA A 118 4.75 7.75 2.38
N PHE A 119 4.06 7.37 1.31
CA PHE A 119 4.30 7.83 -0.06
C PHE A 119 3.02 7.71 -0.86
N ARG A 120 3.01 8.30 -2.06
CA ARG A 120 1.92 8.10 -3.01
C ARG A 120 2.46 8.01 -4.43
N LYS A 121 1.75 7.27 -5.27
CA LYS A 121 1.96 7.31 -6.71
C LYS A 121 1.65 8.71 -7.24
N ILE A 122 2.49 9.21 -8.15
CA ILE A 122 2.19 10.41 -8.92
C ILE A 122 1.44 9.92 -10.14
N SER A 123 0.11 10.06 -10.14
CA SER A 123 -0.66 10.02 -11.38
C SER A 123 -0.49 11.36 -12.08
N GLU A 124 -0.17 11.35 -13.37
CA GLU A 124 -0.43 12.52 -14.19
C GLU A 124 -1.93 12.79 -14.13
N GLY A 125 -2.32 13.90 -13.52
CA GLY A 125 -3.69 14.38 -13.63
C GLY A 125 -3.99 14.62 -15.10
N ILE A 126 -5.08 14.01 -15.59
CA ILE A 126 -5.77 14.43 -16.81
C ILE A 126 -6.13 15.91 -16.69
#